data_AF-R6U2J3-F1
#
_entry.id   AF-R6U2J3-F1
#
_cell.length_a   1.000
_cell.length_b   1.000
_cell.length_c   1.000
_cell.angle_alpha   90.00
_cell.angle_beta   90.00
_cell.angle_gamma   90.00
#
_symmetry.space_group_name_H-M   'P 1'
#
loop_
_entity.id
_entity.type
_entity.pdbx_description
1 polymer ?
#
loop_
_entity_poly.entity_id
_entity_poly.type
_entity_poly.pdbx_seq_one_letter_code
_entity_poly.pdbx_strand_id
1 'polypeptide(L)'
;MLLRRHATHPPQSGHPGGFQKINMSDRKTAKIIWIISAVFAAVLAAGVILSVVIAHAEKKELTEQAREAFSQVTVTDIRVIAGSRVSPEDFVANGKPDTVGVSFVTEPSTKEAGEFTVPLRLTYGNEAETRTVRLTVCTYNRTVKVSVGSTEAVTVSDYIPTPGFAAEFVGFDPDSIDRSNPGIYDGKLLINNHLYEITFEVADTEPPRAVPVEGTVVLIGKSVKPSDLVTDVSDVSTVDFSFAEEPDFSAEGDVTVKVRLTDTYGNSSVYEVTVTVAADTDPPVFSGLHDITITVGDTISYKSGVTVSDNSGEDIEFTVDASAVNRNKAGTYKVKYTAVDSSGNTAEEYRTVIVIKLSIEKVEGMIADLAKKIVNDGMTNDEKIKKIWNYTRLKIKYTGRSTKSDVYTAAYEGMTTGGGDCYTYYAMNTLLFRHLGIENTEVRRVEGKSRHWWSLVLFDDGKWYFVDSCPLPTPISGNYAKTGKMTKTILRQLTELENKYSGTGGTFFGYYEYDESLYTGYDIAE
;
A
#
# COMPACT_ATOMS: atom_id res chain seq x y z
N MET A 1 -71.37 -21.32 -30.90
CA MET A 1 -72.39 -21.77 -31.88
C MET A 1 -72.69 -20.59 -32.78
N LEU A 2 -72.45 -20.77 -34.08
CA LEU A 2 -72.62 -19.79 -35.15
C LEU A 2 -74.06 -19.22 -35.18
N LEU A 3 -74.28 -17.96 -35.57
CA LEU A 3 -74.37 -17.57 -36.98
C LEU A 3 -74.61 -16.06 -37.17
N ARG A 4 -74.14 -15.65 -38.35
CA ARG A 4 -74.10 -14.34 -38.96
C ARG A 4 -75.43 -13.96 -39.63
N ARG A 5 -75.60 -12.64 -39.74
CA ARG A 5 -75.96 -11.85 -40.94
C ARG A 5 -77.43 -11.54 -41.28
N HIS A 6 -77.58 -10.23 -41.49
CA HIS A 6 -78.27 -9.51 -42.58
C HIS A 6 -79.80 -9.55 -42.60
N ALA A 7 -80.47 -8.43 -42.35
CA ALA A 7 -80.58 -7.19 -43.13
C ALA A 7 -81.82 -7.24 -44.02
N THR A 8 -82.67 -6.21 -43.92
CA THR A 8 -83.17 -5.38 -45.03
C THR A 8 -84.21 -4.37 -44.51
N HIS A 9 -84.02 -3.10 -44.84
CA HIS A 9 -85.07 -2.08 -44.91
C HIS A 9 -85.96 -2.32 -46.14
N PRO A 10 -86.99 -1.48 -46.40
CA PRO A 10 -88.26 -1.24 -45.70
C PRO A 10 -89.43 -1.65 -46.65
N PRO A 11 -90.70 -1.28 -46.38
CA PRO A 11 -91.29 -0.30 -47.29
C PRO A 11 -92.34 0.65 -46.69
N GLN A 12 -92.64 1.67 -47.50
CA GLN A 12 -93.65 2.70 -47.38
C GLN A 12 -95.10 2.17 -47.46
N SER A 13 -96.00 3.02 -46.93
CA SER A 13 -97.39 3.30 -47.36
C SER A 13 -98.24 2.19 -47.97
N GLY A 14 -99.32 1.85 -47.24
CA GLY A 14 -100.51 1.20 -47.79
C GLY A 14 -101.67 1.24 -46.79
N HIS A 15 -102.60 2.17 -46.97
CA HIS A 15 -103.99 2.01 -46.50
C HIS A 15 -104.60 0.78 -47.19
N PRO A 16 -105.47 -0.01 -46.53
CA PRO A 16 -106.90 0.28 -46.63
C PRO A 16 -107.77 -0.18 -45.45
N GLY A 17 -109.02 0.27 -45.44
CA GLY A 17 -110.16 -0.60 -45.11
C GLY A 17 -110.56 -0.64 -43.64
N GLY A 18 -111.58 0.14 -43.30
CA GLY A 18 -112.15 0.17 -41.96
C GLY A 18 -112.74 -1.16 -41.48
N PHE A 19 -112.73 -1.32 -40.16
CA PHE A 19 -113.70 -2.12 -39.46
C PHE A 19 -114.35 -1.30 -38.35
N GLN A 20 -115.68 -1.31 -38.43
CA GLN A 20 -116.68 -0.90 -37.46
C GLN A 20 -116.49 0.47 -36.79
N LYS A 21 -117.26 1.42 -37.31
CA LYS A 21 -118.06 2.32 -36.46
C LYS A 21 -118.62 1.51 -35.29
N ILE A 22 -117.98 1.57 -34.12
CA ILE A 22 -118.75 1.59 -32.89
C ILE A 22 -119.54 2.88 -33.01
N ASN A 23 -120.84 2.74 -33.23
CA ASN A 23 -121.77 3.84 -33.30
C ASN A 23 -121.73 4.58 -31.95
N MET A 24 -120.91 5.62 -31.85
CA MET A 24 -120.93 6.59 -30.74
C MET A 24 -122.09 7.58 -30.93
N SER A 25 -123.28 7.07 -31.26
CA SER A 25 -124.53 7.80 -31.02
C SER A 25 -125.05 7.56 -29.60
N ASP A 26 -124.34 6.80 -28.77
CA ASP A 26 -124.64 6.67 -27.34
C ASP A 26 -123.54 7.29 -26.47
N ARG A 27 -123.83 8.48 -25.90
CA ARG A 27 -122.97 9.19 -24.95
C ARG A 27 -122.59 8.33 -23.73
N LYS A 28 -123.31 7.24 -23.43
CA LYS A 28 -123.06 6.41 -22.25
C LYS A 28 -121.78 5.58 -22.35
N THR A 29 -121.52 4.90 -23.48
CA THR A 29 -120.37 3.99 -23.61
C THR A 29 -119.04 4.72 -23.66
N ALA A 30 -118.98 5.87 -24.34
CA ALA A 30 -117.81 6.75 -24.35
C ALA A 30 -117.56 7.40 -22.97
N LYS A 31 -118.63 7.75 -22.24
CA LYS A 31 -118.50 8.19 -20.85
C LYS A 31 -117.96 7.09 -19.95
N ILE A 32 -118.39 5.83 -20.11
CA ILE A 32 -117.92 4.72 -19.27
C ILE A 32 -116.43 4.44 -19.50
N ILE A 33 -115.96 4.39 -20.75
CA ILE A 33 -114.52 4.20 -21.04
C ILE A 33 -113.70 5.41 -20.53
N TRP A 34 -114.21 6.63 -20.71
CA TRP A 34 -113.55 7.83 -20.19
C TRP A 34 -113.50 7.85 -18.65
N ILE A 35 -114.56 7.40 -17.98
CA ILE A 35 -114.62 7.27 -16.51
C ILE A 35 -113.67 6.16 -16.03
N ILE A 36 -113.65 4.98 -16.66
CA ILE A 36 -112.74 3.89 -16.27
C ILE A 36 -111.28 4.29 -16.49
N SER A 37 -110.94 4.90 -17.63
CA SER A 37 -109.60 5.43 -17.87
C SER A 37 -109.22 6.56 -16.91
N ALA A 38 -110.17 7.45 -16.56
CA ALA A 38 -109.94 8.50 -15.57
C ALA A 38 -109.76 7.94 -14.15
N VAL A 39 -110.50 6.89 -13.77
CA VAL A 39 -110.36 6.21 -12.48
C VAL A 39 -109.05 5.42 -12.42
N PHE A 40 -108.65 4.73 -13.50
CA PHE A 40 -107.37 4.01 -13.56
C PHE A 40 -106.18 4.96 -13.53
N ALA A 41 -106.26 6.09 -14.24
CA ALA A 41 -105.27 7.17 -14.16
C ALA A 41 -105.23 7.81 -12.77
N ALA A 42 -106.37 7.99 -12.10
CA ALA A 42 -106.43 8.50 -10.73
C ALA A 42 -105.85 7.52 -9.69
N VAL A 43 -106.05 6.21 -9.84
CA VAL A 43 -105.47 5.18 -8.97
C VAL A 43 -103.96 5.05 -9.19
N LEU A 44 -103.48 5.11 -10.45
CA LEU A 44 -102.05 5.17 -10.75
C LEU A 44 -101.40 6.45 -10.21
N ALA A 45 -102.06 7.60 -10.38
CA ALA A 45 -101.58 8.87 -9.83
C ALA A 45 -101.55 8.85 -8.29
N ALA A 46 -102.57 8.29 -7.64
CA ALA A 46 -102.60 8.14 -6.18
C ALA A 46 -101.52 7.18 -5.67
N GLY A 47 -101.25 6.08 -6.38
CA GLY A 47 -100.14 5.16 -6.06
C GLY A 47 -98.76 5.81 -6.22
N VAL A 48 -98.55 6.60 -7.28
CA VAL A 48 -97.30 7.37 -7.47
C VAL A 48 -97.14 8.44 -6.39
N ILE A 49 -98.20 9.17 -6.04
CA ILE A 49 -98.18 10.17 -4.97
C ILE A 49 -97.87 9.51 -3.62
N LEU A 50 -98.50 8.38 -3.30
CA LEU A 50 -98.25 7.65 -2.05
C LEU A 50 -96.79 7.14 -1.98
N SER A 51 -96.25 6.59 -3.06
CA SER A 51 -94.84 6.18 -3.12
C SER A 51 -93.87 7.34 -2.97
N VAL A 52 -94.19 8.52 -3.52
CA VAL A 52 -93.37 9.74 -3.33
C VAL A 52 -93.46 10.26 -1.89
N VAL A 53 -94.63 10.21 -1.25
CA VAL A 53 -94.80 10.62 0.15
C VAL A 53 -94.09 9.67 1.11
N ILE A 54 -94.14 8.36 0.86
CA ILE A 54 -93.40 7.35 1.63
C ILE A 54 -91.89 7.56 1.46
N ALA A 55 -91.41 7.68 0.22
CA ALA A 55 -89.98 7.96 -0.04
C ALA A 55 -89.52 9.28 0.59
N HIS A 56 -90.38 10.30 0.66
CA HIS A 56 -90.07 11.57 1.33
C HIS A 56 -90.04 11.44 2.85
N ALA A 57 -90.95 10.65 3.45
CA ALA A 57 -90.98 10.36 4.88
C ALA A 57 -89.78 9.50 5.31
N GLU A 58 -89.46 8.43 4.57
CA GLU A 58 -88.28 7.59 4.78
C GLU A 58 -86.99 8.39 4.62
N LYS A 59 -86.92 9.28 3.63
CA LYS A 59 -85.79 10.20 3.48
C LYS A 59 -85.66 11.13 4.69
N LYS A 60 -86.76 11.72 5.16
CA LYS A 60 -86.76 12.61 6.33
C LYS A 60 -86.34 11.89 7.62
N GLU A 61 -86.79 10.66 7.79
CA GLU A 61 -86.41 9.81 8.93
C GLU A 61 -84.92 9.42 8.86
N LEU A 62 -84.42 9.03 7.68
CA LEU A 62 -83.00 8.75 7.46
C LEU A 62 -82.12 9.98 7.72
N THR A 63 -82.54 11.17 7.29
CA THR A 63 -81.81 12.42 7.55
C THR A 63 -81.76 12.74 9.05
N GLU A 64 -82.83 12.46 9.81
CA GLU A 64 -82.86 12.70 11.26
C GLU A 64 -81.98 11.69 12.02
N GLN A 65 -82.03 10.41 11.64
CA GLN A 65 -81.13 9.37 12.17
C GLN A 65 -79.66 9.65 11.85
N ALA A 66 -79.36 10.11 10.63
CA ALA A 66 -78.01 10.52 10.24
C ALA A 66 -77.53 11.71 11.09
N ARG A 67 -78.38 12.71 11.32
CA ARG A 67 -78.06 13.87 12.15
C ARG A 67 -77.78 13.49 13.60
N GLU A 68 -78.57 12.60 14.17
CA GLU A 68 -78.34 12.07 15.52
C GLU A 68 -77.03 11.27 15.58
N ALA A 69 -76.78 10.37 14.62
CA ALA A 69 -75.55 9.58 14.55
C ALA A 69 -74.30 10.46 14.38
N PHE A 70 -74.33 11.47 13.51
CA PHE A 70 -73.23 12.42 13.35
C PHE A 70 -73.00 13.27 14.60
N SER A 71 -74.06 13.63 15.35
CA SER A 71 -73.91 14.40 16.60
C SER A 71 -73.16 13.63 17.69
N GLN A 72 -73.15 12.30 17.64
CA GLN A 72 -72.42 11.43 18.57
C GLN A 72 -70.94 11.26 18.18
N VAL A 73 -70.54 11.63 16.96
CA VAL A 73 -69.14 11.61 16.55
C VAL A 73 -68.42 12.82 17.12
N THR A 74 -67.37 12.60 17.91
CA THR A 74 -66.48 13.68 18.35
C THR A 74 -65.20 13.61 17.54
N VAL A 75 -64.84 14.71 16.88
CA VAL A 75 -63.59 14.82 16.12
C VAL A 75 -62.54 15.56 16.95
N THR A 76 -61.27 15.18 16.81
CA THR A 76 -60.16 15.70 17.62
C THR A 76 -58.99 16.13 16.74
N ASP A 77 -58.33 17.21 17.14
CA ASP A 77 -57.04 17.61 16.56
C ASP A 77 -55.95 16.61 17.00
N ILE A 78 -55.03 16.28 16.10
CA ILE A 78 -53.93 15.34 16.40
C ILE A 78 -52.56 15.92 16.04
N ARG A 79 -51.52 15.37 16.68
CA ARG A 79 -50.12 15.69 16.40
C ARG A 79 -49.38 14.42 15.97
N VAL A 80 -48.58 14.52 14.92
CA VAL A 80 -47.78 13.40 14.41
C VAL A 80 -46.37 13.85 14.03
N ILE A 81 -45.43 12.92 13.97
CA ILE A 81 -44.10 13.18 13.44
C ILE A 81 -44.12 13.17 11.91
N ALA A 82 -43.29 14.00 11.28
CA ALA A 82 -43.15 14.02 9.83
C ALA A 82 -42.88 12.61 9.25
N GLY A 83 -43.62 12.27 8.19
CA GLY A 83 -43.58 10.95 7.54
C GLY A 83 -44.49 9.89 8.15
N SER A 84 -45.15 10.17 9.28
CA SER A 84 -46.10 9.23 9.91
C SER A 84 -47.32 9.00 9.04
N ARG A 85 -47.89 7.79 9.05
CA ARG A 85 -49.17 7.52 8.40
C ARG A 85 -50.29 7.98 9.32
N VAL A 86 -51.30 8.64 8.76
CA VAL A 86 -52.51 9.03 9.47
C VAL A 86 -53.72 8.40 8.81
N SER A 87 -54.67 7.93 9.62
CA SER A 87 -55.95 7.37 9.20
C SER A 87 -57.09 8.31 9.57
N PRO A 88 -58.24 8.26 8.87
CA PRO A 88 -59.39 9.08 9.25
C PRO A 88 -59.90 8.79 10.67
N GLU A 89 -59.71 7.56 11.14
CA GLU A 89 -60.12 7.13 12.49
C GLU A 89 -59.21 7.72 13.58
N ASP A 90 -57.98 8.15 13.27
CA ASP A 90 -57.08 8.79 14.23
C ASP A 90 -57.63 10.12 14.77
N PHE A 91 -58.52 10.76 13.99
CA PHE A 91 -59.13 12.05 14.32
C PHE A 91 -60.50 11.92 14.98
N VAL A 92 -60.93 10.70 15.33
CA VAL A 92 -62.25 10.46 15.92
C VAL A 92 -62.09 9.81 17.29
N ALA A 93 -62.80 10.33 18.28
CA ALA A 93 -62.78 9.77 19.62
C ALA A 93 -63.39 8.35 19.66
N ASN A 94 -62.89 7.52 20.58
CA ASN A 94 -63.46 6.20 20.84
C ASN A 94 -64.96 6.28 21.15
N GLY A 95 -65.76 5.39 20.55
CA GLY A 95 -67.22 5.35 20.74
C GLY A 95 -68.05 5.96 19.61
N LYS A 96 -67.44 6.27 18.45
CA LYS A 96 -68.19 6.55 17.21
C LYS A 96 -69.19 5.40 16.92
N PRO A 97 -70.45 5.69 16.54
CA PRO A 97 -71.38 4.66 16.10
C PRO A 97 -70.86 3.90 14.87
N ASP A 98 -70.95 2.57 14.88
CA ASP A 98 -70.50 1.69 13.77
C ASP A 98 -71.22 1.99 12.44
N THR A 99 -72.39 2.62 12.51
CA THR A 99 -73.19 3.06 11.36
C THR A 99 -72.61 4.30 10.65
N VAL A 100 -71.62 4.97 11.23
CA VAL A 100 -70.96 6.15 10.64
C VAL A 100 -69.60 5.77 10.05
N GLY A 101 -69.51 5.88 8.73
CA GLY A 101 -68.25 5.81 8.00
C GLY A 101 -67.47 7.12 8.09
N VAL A 102 -66.14 7.04 8.14
CA VAL A 102 -65.24 8.19 8.18
C VAL A 102 -64.20 8.05 7.07
N SER A 103 -64.03 9.09 6.27
CA SER A 103 -62.99 9.15 5.25
C SER A 103 -62.40 10.55 5.10
N PHE A 104 -61.20 10.65 4.55
CA PHE A 104 -60.67 11.95 4.13
C PHE A 104 -61.38 12.45 2.88
N VAL A 105 -61.76 13.72 2.84
CA VAL A 105 -62.15 14.38 1.58
C VAL A 105 -60.92 14.58 0.70
N THR A 106 -59.78 14.88 1.31
CA THR A 106 -58.47 14.94 0.68
C THR A 106 -57.45 14.40 1.67
N GLU A 107 -56.62 13.45 1.23
CA GLU A 107 -55.62 12.85 2.10
C GLU A 107 -54.62 13.91 2.58
N PRO A 108 -54.41 14.05 3.89
CA PRO A 108 -53.41 14.98 4.40
C PRO A 108 -51.99 14.46 4.14
N SER A 109 -51.09 15.36 3.79
CA SER A 109 -49.66 15.06 3.72
C SER A 109 -49.02 15.24 5.09
N THR A 110 -48.23 14.27 5.53
CA THR A 110 -47.40 14.35 6.73
C THR A 110 -45.93 14.53 6.41
N LYS A 111 -45.56 14.76 5.14
CA LYS A 111 -44.14 14.80 4.74
C LYS A 111 -43.40 16.03 5.26
N GLU A 112 -44.10 17.16 5.35
CA GLU A 112 -43.53 18.43 5.77
C GLU A 112 -44.14 18.85 7.11
N ALA A 113 -43.31 19.44 7.97
CA ALA A 113 -43.77 19.97 9.25
C ALA A 113 -44.66 21.19 9.04
N GLY A 114 -45.70 21.33 9.86
CA GLY A 114 -46.66 22.43 9.75
C GLY A 114 -48.01 22.10 10.37
N GLU A 115 -48.91 23.09 10.39
CA GLU A 115 -50.31 22.89 10.75
C GLU A 115 -51.18 22.83 9.49
N PHE A 116 -51.99 21.78 9.40
CA PHE A 116 -52.85 21.51 8.24
C PHE A 116 -54.29 21.38 8.70
N THR A 117 -55.21 21.93 7.90
CA THR A 117 -56.64 21.68 8.09
C THR A 117 -57.04 20.44 7.29
N VAL A 118 -57.60 19.45 7.97
CA VAL A 118 -58.01 18.18 7.37
C VAL A 118 -59.53 18.10 7.32
N PRO A 119 -60.13 18.08 6.11
CA PRO A 119 -61.57 17.85 5.96
C PRO A 119 -61.90 16.36 6.06
N LEU A 120 -62.63 15.97 7.11
CA LEU A 120 -63.18 14.64 7.35
C LEU A 120 -64.61 14.55 6.83
N ARG A 121 -64.90 13.53 6.03
CA ARG A 121 -66.24 13.20 5.56
C ARG A 121 -66.84 12.11 6.45
N LEU A 122 -67.96 12.42 7.09
CA LEU A 122 -68.81 11.47 7.81
C LEU A 122 -69.93 11.01 6.88
N THR A 123 -70.24 9.72 6.88
CA THR A 123 -71.31 9.15 6.03
C THR A 123 -72.22 8.22 6.81
N TYR A 124 -73.53 8.36 6.63
CA TYR A 124 -74.57 7.49 7.19
C TYR A 124 -75.63 7.23 6.11
N GLY A 125 -75.71 5.99 5.61
CA GLY A 125 -76.53 5.68 4.44
C GLY A 125 -76.13 6.53 3.21
N ASN A 126 -77.07 7.33 2.70
CA ASN A 126 -76.83 8.27 1.59
C ASN A 126 -76.53 9.71 2.04
N GLU A 127 -76.54 9.98 3.35
CA GLU A 127 -76.28 11.30 3.92
C GLU A 127 -74.78 11.47 4.25
N ALA A 128 -74.29 12.71 4.14
CA ALA A 128 -72.90 13.03 4.47
C ALA A 128 -72.75 14.43 5.09
N GLU A 129 -71.83 14.54 6.04
CA GLU A 129 -71.41 15.79 6.68
C GLU A 129 -69.89 15.93 6.56
N THR A 130 -69.37 17.15 6.43
CA THR A 130 -67.92 17.41 6.46
C THR A 130 -67.57 18.21 7.71
N ARG A 131 -66.53 17.75 8.43
CA ARG A 131 -65.95 18.46 9.56
C ARG A 131 -64.49 18.74 9.31
N THR A 132 -63.98 19.84 9.86
CA THR A 132 -62.57 20.21 9.76
C THR A 132 -61.87 20.00 11.09
N VAL A 133 -60.74 19.30 11.06
CA VAL A 133 -59.84 19.11 12.21
C VAL A 133 -58.46 19.65 11.88
N ARG A 134 -57.64 19.90 12.91
CA ARG A 134 -56.25 20.29 12.76
C ARG A 134 -55.33 19.08 12.86
N LEU A 135 -54.41 18.97 11.91
CA LEU A 135 -53.26 18.07 11.95
C LEU A 135 -52.00 18.91 12.14
N THR A 136 -51.28 18.72 13.24
CA THR A 136 -49.94 19.31 13.41
C THR A 136 -48.89 18.25 13.12
N VAL A 137 -48.05 18.50 12.11
CA VAL A 137 -46.91 17.66 11.76
C VAL A 137 -45.65 18.30 12.37
N CYS A 138 -44.98 17.57 13.25
CA CYS A 138 -43.78 18.03 13.95
C CYS A 138 -42.54 17.30 13.46
N THR A 139 -41.38 17.93 13.62
CA THR A 139 -40.09 17.26 13.47
C THR A 139 -39.67 16.62 14.81
N TYR A 140 -38.74 15.68 14.72
CA TYR A 140 -37.98 15.20 15.87
C TYR A 140 -36.49 15.17 15.49
N ASN A 141 -35.64 15.38 16.48
CA ASN A 141 -34.20 15.23 16.35
C ASN A 141 -33.88 13.74 16.49
N ARG A 142 -33.35 13.11 15.46
CA ARG A 142 -32.93 11.70 15.55
C ARG A 142 -31.75 11.51 16.51
N THR A 143 -30.86 12.50 16.56
CA THR A 143 -29.65 12.46 17.37
C THR A 143 -29.66 13.58 18.40
N VAL A 144 -29.38 13.22 19.65
CA VAL A 144 -29.04 14.17 20.73
C VAL A 144 -27.60 13.93 21.12
N LYS A 145 -26.83 15.02 21.24
CA LYS A 145 -25.39 15.00 21.50
C LYS A 145 -25.11 15.73 22.82
N VAL A 146 -24.27 15.13 23.67
CA VAL A 146 -23.78 15.75 24.90
C VAL A 146 -22.25 15.65 24.98
N SER A 147 -21.64 16.57 25.72
CA SER A 147 -20.19 16.55 25.98
C SER A 147 -19.80 15.41 26.92
N VAL A 148 -18.59 14.88 26.77
CA VAL A 148 -17.95 13.98 27.75
C VAL A 148 -18.02 14.60 29.15
N GLY A 149 -18.39 13.80 30.14
CA GLY A 149 -18.54 14.23 31.54
C GLY A 149 -19.81 15.04 31.84
N SER A 150 -20.67 15.32 30.86
CA SER A 150 -21.91 16.08 31.10
C SER A 150 -22.85 15.36 32.06
N THR A 151 -23.30 16.08 33.10
CA THR A 151 -24.30 15.61 34.06
C THR A 151 -25.72 16.08 33.73
N GLU A 152 -25.92 16.73 32.57
CA GLU A 152 -27.24 17.23 32.16
C GLU A 152 -28.17 16.05 31.84
N ALA A 153 -29.36 16.03 32.44
CA ALA A 153 -30.34 14.99 32.19
C ALA A 153 -30.87 15.08 30.75
N VAL A 154 -30.96 13.95 30.05
CA VAL A 154 -31.46 13.86 28.68
C VAL A 154 -32.88 13.30 28.70
N THR A 155 -33.80 14.09 28.18
CA THR A 155 -35.24 13.83 28.21
C THR A 155 -35.79 13.59 26.82
N VAL A 156 -37.04 13.11 26.75
CA VAL A 156 -37.75 12.95 25.48
C VAL A 156 -37.96 14.29 24.74
N SER A 157 -37.92 15.42 25.46
CA SER A 157 -38.05 16.76 24.87
C SER A 157 -36.81 17.19 24.09
N ASP A 158 -35.64 16.63 24.37
CA ASP A 158 -34.41 16.90 23.61
C ASP A 158 -34.49 16.29 22.20
N TYR A 159 -35.21 15.17 22.09
CA TYR A 159 -35.55 14.53 20.82
C TYR A 159 -36.79 15.15 20.17
N ILE A 160 -37.76 15.63 20.94
CA ILE A 160 -39.01 16.23 20.44
C ILE A 160 -39.20 17.62 21.04
N PRO A 161 -38.66 18.68 20.41
CA PRO A 161 -38.75 20.04 20.95
C PRO A 161 -40.18 20.57 21.05
N THR A 162 -41.11 19.99 20.28
CA THR A 162 -42.54 20.40 20.32
C THR A 162 -43.26 19.68 21.46
N PRO A 163 -43.88 20.40 22.42
CA PRO A 163 -44.58 19.77 23.54
C PRO A 163 -45.86 19.04 23.09
N GLY A 164 -46.44 18.23 23.99
CA GLY A 164 -47.77 17.63 23.80
C GLY A 164 -47.79 16.28 23.06
N PHE A 165 -46.64 15.62 22.93
CA PHE A 165 -46.56 14.21 22.55
C PHE A 165 -46.55 13.32 23.80
N ALA A 166 -47.23 12.18 23.73
CA ALA A 166 -46.98 11.08 24.67
C ALA A 166 -45.74 10.34 24.17
N ALA A 167 -44.60 10.52 24.86
CA ALA A 167 -43.34 9.94 24.46
C ALA A 167 -42.60 9.30 25.64
N GLU A 168 -41.97 8.14 25.40
CA GLU A 168 -41.14 7.43 26.37
C GLU A 168 -39.98 6.70 25.69
N PHE A 169 -38.85 6.60 26.37
CA PHE A 169 -37.75 5.76 25.90
C PHE A 169 -38.09 4.28 26.11
N VAL A 170 -37.74 3.43 25.14
CA VAL A 170 -38.04 2.00 25.18
C VAL A 170 -36.75 1.19 25.18
N GLY A 171 -36.46 0.54 26.32
CA GLY A 171 -35.27 -0.30 26.48
C GLY A 171 -33.94 0.45 26.37
N PHE A 172 -33.99 1.78 26.53
CA PHE A 172 -32.86 2.70 26.43
C PHE A 172 -33.05 3.79 27.51
N ASP A 173 -31.98 4.13 28.21
CA ASP A 173 -31.98 5.22 29.20
C ASP A 173 -30.69 6.03 29.02
N PRO A 174 -30.74 7.24 28.44
CA PRO A 174 -29.55 8.04 28.17
C PRO A 174 -28.87 8.56 29.44
N ASP A 175 -29.58 8.63 30.57
CA ASP A 175 -29.03 9.08 31.86
C ASP A 175 -28.33 7.95 32.63
N SER A 176 -28.53 6.69 32.20
CA SER A 176 -27.79 5.53 32.71
C SER A 176 -26.43 5.30 32.05
N ILE A 177 -26.16 5.99 30.93
CA ILE A 177 -24.93 5.84 30.16
C ILE A 177 -23.76 6.46 30.91
N ASP A 178 -22.64 5.73 31.02
CA ASP A 178 -21.38 6.29 31.50
C ASP A 178 -20.81 7.25 30.46
N ARG A 179 -20.75 8.54 30.83
CA ARG A 179 -20.31 9.63 29.95
C ARG A 179 -18.84 10.00 30.17
N SER A 180 -18.07 9.18 30.90
CA SER A 180 -16.64 9.42 31.13
C SER A 180 -15.79 9.26 29.87
N ASN A 181 -16.31 8.61 28.84
CA ASN A 181 -15.65 8.40 27.55
C ASN A 181 -16.61 8.69 26.40
N PRO A 182 -16.11 9.09 25.22
CA PRO A 182 -16.95 9.24 24.03
C PRO A 182 -17.61 7.92 23.60
N GLY A 183 -18.81 8.01 23.04
CA GLY A 183 -19.59 6.84 22.60
C GLY A 183 -20.87 7.20 21.85
N ILE A 184 -21.29 6.29 20.96
CA ILE A 184 -22.55 6.38 20.22
C ILE A 184 -23.45 5.22 20.65
N TYR A 185 -24.66 5.55 21.08
CA TYR A 185 -25.62 4.60 21.63
C TYR A 185 -26.93 4.68 20.84
N ASP A 186 -27.33 3.56 20.26
CA ASP A 186 -28.62 3.47 19.58
C ASP A 186 -29.74 3.19 20.60
N GLY A 187 -30.83 3.93 20.44
CA GLY A 187 -32.00 3.84 21.30
C GLY A 187 -33.29 3.84 20.50
N LYS A 188 -34.40 3.70 21.21
CA LYS A 188 -35.74 3.80 20.62
C LYS A 188 -36.64 4.70 21.44
N LEU A 189 -37.42 5.51 20.74
CA LEU A 189 -38.38 6.43 21.32
C LEU A 189 -39.78 6.03 20.85
N LEU A 190 -40.68 5.72 21.77
CA LEU A 190 -42.09 5.48 21.47
C LEU A 190 -42.80 6.83 21.50
N ILE A 191 -43.40 7.25 20.39
CA ILE A 191 -44.15 8.51 20.26
C ILE A 191 -45.54 8.19 19.74
N ASN A 192 -46.58 8.52 20.51
CA ASN A 192 -47.97 8.22 20.15
C ASN A 192 -48.16 6.77 19.66
N ASN A 193 -47.54 5.81 20.35
CA ASN A 193 -47.56 4.38 20.05
C ASN A 193 -46.80 3.92 18.78
N HIS A 194 -46.00 4.80 18.18
CA HIS A 194 -45.08 4.47 17.08
C HIS A 194 -43.63 4.52 17.53
N LEU A 195 -42.84 3.52 17.12
CA LEU A 195 -41.44 3.38 17.55
C LEU A 195 -40.51 4.05 16.54
N TYR A 196 -39.66 4.96 17.03
CA TYR A 196 -38.66 5.68 16.24
C TYR A 196 -37.27 5.29 16.73
N GLU A 197 -36.36 5.10 15.79
CA GLU A 197 -34.93 4.94 16.10
C GLU A 197 -34.33 6.30 16.43
N ILE A 198 -33.55 6.33 17.50
CA ILE A 198 -32.83 7.51 17.95
C ILE A 198 -31.38 7.15 18.24
N THR A 199 -30.51 8.16 18.24
CA THR A 199 -29.11 8.03 18.58
C THR A 199 -28.79 9.00 19.73
N PHE A 200 -28.04 8.53 20.71
CA PHE A 200 -27.45 9.35 21.76
C PHE A 200 -25.94 9.33 21.59
N GLU A 201 -25.35 10.50 21.46
CA GLU A 201 -23.91 10.67 21.23
C GLU A 201 -23.28 11.39 22.42
N VAL A 202 -22.35 10.71 23.10
CA VAL A 202 -21.41 11.34 24.02
C VAL A 202 -20.16 11.65 23.21
N ALA A 203 -19.82 12.92 23.06
CA ALA A 203 -18.71 13.33 22.21
C ALA A 203 -17.79 14.30 22.90
N ASP A 204 -16.55 14.31 22.44
CA ASP A 204 -15.63 15.37 22.81
C ASP A 204 -16.05 16.69 22.19
N THR A 205 -16.02 17.75 22.99
CA THR A 205 -16.31 19.12 22.57
C THR A 205 -15.21 20.09 22.98
N GLU A 206 -14.19 19.60 23.70
CA GLU A 206 -13.04 20.41 24.06
C GLU A 206 -11.91 20.18 23.06
N PRO A 207 -11.15 21.22 22.69
CA PRO A 207 -9.97 21.04 21.87
C PRO A 207 -8.80 20.49 22.69
N PRO A 208 -7.85 19.79 22.02
CA PRO A 208 -6.63 19.29 22.65
C PRO A 208 -5.81 20.39 23.33
N ARG A 209 -5.13 20.04 24.42
CA ARG A 209 -4.21 20.94 25.13
C ARG A 209 -2.78 20.45 25.02
N ALA A 210 -1.83 21.38 24.92
CA ALA A 210 -0.39 21.10 24.90
C ALA A 210 0.43 22.29 25.43
N VAL A 211 1.73 22.07 25.60
CA VAL A 211 2.73 23.07 26.01
C VAL A 211 3.73 23.28 24.87
N PRO A 212 3.99 24.52 24.41
CA PRO A 212 5.05 24.82 23.44
C PRO A 212 6.44 24.39 23.92
N VAL A 213 7.24 23.80 23.04
CA VAL A 213 8.65 23.49 23.32
C VAL A 213 9.51 24.74 23.10
N GLU A 214 10.25 25.16 24.12
CA GLU A 214 11.17 26.29 24.05
C GLU A 214 12.56 25.86 23.56
N GLY A 215 13.27 26.77 22.88
CA GLY A 215 14.68 26.57 22.50
C GLY A 215 14.91 25.62 21.33
N THR A 216 13.89 25.36 20.51
CA THR A 216 14.04 24.54 19.31
C THR A 216 14.92 25.23 18.27
N VAL A 217 15.95 24.51 17.80
CA VAL A 217 16.85 24.95 16.74
C VAL A 217 16.72 24.04 15.53
N VAL A 218 16.63 24.63 14.33
CA VAL A 218 16.57 23.92 13.05
C VAL A 218 17.63 24.48 12.12
N LEU A 219 18.34 23.61 11.39
CA LEU A 219 19.33 24.05 10.41
C LEU A 219 18.65 24.54 9.12
N ILE A 220 19.25 25.50 8.42
CA ILE A 220 18.71 26.07 7.18
C ILE A 220 18.30 24.96 6.19
N GLY A 221 17.07 25.06 5.67
CA GLY A 221 16.53 24.13 4.68
C GLY A 221 16.14 22.75 5.24
N LYS A 222 16.31 22.50 6.55
CA LYS A 222 15.80 21.30 7.21
C LYS A 222 14.37 21.53 7.71
N SER A 223 13.66 20.43 7.95
CA SER A 223 12.28 20.45 8.45
C SER A 223 12.21 19.94 9.89
N VAL A 224 11.16 20.35 10.60
CA VAL A 224 10.79 19.86 11.94
C VAL A 224 9.38 19.32 11.87
N LYS A 225 9.04 18.31 12.69
CA LYS A 225 7.66 17.82 12.76
C LYS A 225 6.85 18.69 13.71
N PRO A 226 5.57 18.96 13.42
CA PRO A 226 4.71 19.71 14.33
C PRO A 226 4.62 19.07 15.73
N SER A 227 4.69 17.73 15.82
CA SER A 227 4.68 16.99 17.09
C SER A 227 5.92 17.24 17.95
N ASP A 228 7.06 17.61 17.36
CA ASP A 228 8.32 17.83 18.09
C ASP A 228 8.36 19.24 18.72
N LEU A 229 7.42 20.10 18.35
CA LEU A 229 7.34 21.50 18.79
C LEU A 229 6.39 21.70 19.99
N VAL A 230 5.71 20.64 20.44
CA VAL A 230 4.80 20.67 21.58
C VAL A 230 5.02 19.45 22.47
N THR A 231 4.77 19.61 23.76
CA THR A 231 4.84 18.56 24.78
C THR A 231 3.57 18.56 25.64
N ASP A 232 3.45 17.61 26.56
CA ASP A 232 2.36 17.51 27.54
C ASP A 232 0.96 17.56 26.88
N VAL A 233 0.82 16.84 25.77
CA VAL A 233 -0.43 16.78 25.01
C VAL A 233 -1.47 16.00 25.81
N SER A 234 -2.61 16.63 26.06
CA SER A 234 -3.72 16.09 26.84
C SER A 234 -5.05 16.34 26.12
N ASP A 235 -5.78 15.26 25.88
CA ASP A 235 -7.12 15.25 25.30
C ASP A 235 -7.81 13.93 25.65
N VAL A 236 -9.15 13.88 25.64
CA VAL A 236 -9.89 12.62 25.87
C VAL A 236 -10.05 11.81 24.59
N SER A 237 -9.83 12.43 23.43
CA SER A 237 -9.87 11.79 22.12
C SER A 237 -8.50 11.80 21.43
N THR A 238 -8.40 11.15 20.26
CA THR A 238 -7.11 11.02 19.58
C THR A 238 -6.75 12.32 18.88
N VAL A 239 -5.48 12.75 18.97
CA VAL A 239 -4.98 14.04 18.47
C VAL A 239 -4.07 13.86 17.25
N ASP A 240 -4.38 14.60 16.19
CA ASP A 240 -3.53 14.79 15.01
C ASP A 240 -2.78 16.13 15.09
N PHE A 241 -1.54 16.13 14.58
CA PHE A 241 -0.64 17.28 14.58
C PHE A 241 -0.41 17.79 13.15
N SER A 242 -0.51 19.09 12.95
CA SER A 242 -0.26 19.74 11.66
C SER A 242 0.29 21.14 11.85
N PHE A 243 0.87 21.73 10.80
CA PHE A 243 1.11 23.16 10.78
C PHE A 243 -0.15 23.89 10.35
N ALA A 244 -0.48 25.01 11.01
CA ALA A 244 -1.56 25.88 10.57
C ALA A 244 -1.19 26.60 9.26
N GLU A 245 0.10 26.84 9.05
CA GLU A 245 0.74 27.34 7.83
C GLU A 245 2.15 26.74 7.77
N GLU A 246 2.56 26.28 6.59
CA GLU A 246 3.89 25.66 6.40
C GLU A 246 5.00 26.68 6.73
N PRO A 247 5.88 26.38 7.71
CA PRO A 247 6.94 27.29 8.09
C PRO A 247 8.07 27.33 7.05
N ASP A 248 8.65 28.50 6.86
CA ASP A 248 9.81 28.71 5.98
C ASP A 248 11.11 28.77 6.82
N PHE A 249 11.99 27.80 6.61
CA PHE A 249 13.31 27.72 7.27
C PHE A 249 14.47 27.99 6.29
N SER A 250 14.23 28.77 5.23
CA SER A 250 15.24 29.06 4.20
C SER A 250 16.25 30.14 4.56
N ALA A 251 16.06 30.87 5.67
CA ALA A 251 16.94 31.93 6.13
C ALA A 251 17.13 31.88 7.65
N GLU A 252 18.30 32.32 8.13
CA GLU A 252 18.61 32.42 9.56
C GLU A 252 17.67 33.38 10.30
N GLY A 253 17.42 33.07 11.57
CA GLY A 253 16.64 33.89 12.48
C GLY A 253 15.50 33.14 13.15
N ASP A 254 14.73 33.85 13.96
CA ASP A 254 13.61 33.27 14.69
C ASP A 254 12.35 33.27 13.83
N VAL A 255 11.75 32.09 13.68
CA VAL A 255 10.51 31.85 12.94
C VAL A 255 9.42 31.45 13.93
N THR A 256 8.29 32.17 13.92
CA THR A 256 7.10 31.79 14.69
C THR A 256 6.32 30.72 13.93
N VAL A 257 6.36 29.48 14.42
CA VAL A 257 5.65 28.33 13.85
C VAL A 257 4.31 28.15 14.56
N LYS A 258 3.24 27.92 13.80
CA LYS A 258 1.89 27.69 14.33
C LYS A 258 1.53 26.21 14.24
N VAL A 259 1.56 25.53 15.38
CA VAL A 259 1.24 24.11 15.49
C VAL A 259 -0.26 23.97 15.78
N ARG A 260 -0.98 23.27 14.90
CA ARG A 260 -2.40 22.95 15.06
C ARG A 260 -2.55 21.51 15.56
N LEU A 261 -3.26 21.35 16.67
CA LEU A 261 -3.72 20.07 17.17
C LEU A 261 -5.20 19.95 16.83
N THR A 262 -5.61 18.84 16.22
CA THR A 262 -7.00 18.55 15.88
C THR A 262 -7.37 17.18 16.39
N ASP A 263 -8.46 17.09 17.13
CA ASP A 263 -8.93 15.82 17.65
C ASP A 263 -9.81 15.06 16.62
N THR A 264 -10.16 13.82 16.92
CA THR A 264 -11.03 13.00 16.07
C THR A 264 -12.47 13.54 15.91
N TYR A 265 -12.89 14.44 16.79
CA TYR A 265 -14.21 15.08 16.78
C TYR A 265 -14.21 16.43 16.04
N GLY A 266 -13.05 16.88 15.55
CA GLY A 266 -12.85 18.13 14.81
C GLY A 266 -12.62 19.35 15.70
N ASN A 267 -12.44 19.18 17.01
CA ASN A 267 -12.05 20.28 17.89
C ASN A 267 -10.56 20.59 17.67
N SER A 268 -10.18 21.87 17.66
CA SER A 268 -8.80 22.27 17.36
C SER A 268 -8.28 23.39 18.26
N SER A 269 -7.00 23.32 18.57
CA SER A 269 -6.21 24.37 19.21
C SER A 269 -4.97 24.70 18.37
N VAL A 270 -4.45 25.92 18.53
CA VAL A 270 -3.25 26.37 17.82
C VAL A 270 -2.27 26.98 18.82
N TYR A 271 -1.02 26.55 18.74
CA TYR A 271 0.09 27.00 19.57
C TYR A 271 1.14 27.71 18.73
N GLU A 272 1.64 28.85 19.21
CA GLU A 272 2.76 29.55 18.60
C GLU A 272 4.06 29.11 19.28
N VAL A 273 5.03 28.67 18.49
CA VAL A 273 6.33 28.17 18.94
C VAL A 273 7.42 28.95 18.21
N THR A 274 8.36 29.53 18.95
CA THR A 274 9.53 30.17 18.35
C THR A 274 10.58 29.11 18.02
N VAL A 275 10.94 28.99 16.75
CA VAL A 275 12.00 28.11 16.25
C VAL A 275 13.15 28.97 15.73
N THR A 276 14.36 28.75 16.23
CA THR A 276 15.56 29.45 15.76
C THR A 276 16.16 28.69 14.58
N VAL A 277 16.22 29.33 13.42
CA VAL A 277 16.89 28.82 12.23
C VAL A 277 18.36 29.23 12.24
N ALA A 278 19.26 28.26 12.21
CA ALA A 278 20.70 28.48 12.26
C ALA A 278 21.41 27.92 11.02
N ALA A 279 22.50 28.56 10.59
CA ALA A 279 23.42 27.95 9.65
C ALA A 279 24.14 26.78 10.31
N ASP A 280 24.45 25.78 9.49
CA ASP A 280 25.30 24.68 9.91
C ASP A 280 26.78 25.07 9.80
N THR A 281 27.49 24.91 10.92
CA THR A 281 28.90 25.30 11.07
C THR A 281 29.76 24.16 11.59
N ASP A 282 29.17 22.99 11.82
CA ASP A 282 29.89 21.84 12.33
C ASP A 282 30.50 21.06 11.15
N PRO A 283 31.78 20.68 11.21
CA PRO A 283 32.37 19.87 10.14
C PRO A 283 31.93 18.39 10.24
N PRO A 284 31.94 17.66 9.11
CA PRO A 284 31.68 16.23 9.09
C PRO A 284 32.61 15.43 10.01
N VAL A 285 32.15 14.27 10.48
CA VAL A 285 32.91 13.39 11.39
C VAL A 285 33.13 12.03 10.74
N PHE A 286 34.40 11.63 10.62
CA PHE A 286 34.76 10.28 10.16
C PHE A 286 34.67 9.24 11.27
N SER A 287 34.29 8.02 10.91
CA SER A 287 34.31 6.84 11.77
C SER A 287 34.89 5.62 11.04
N GLY A 288 35.47 4.68 11.78
CA GLY A 288 36.04 3.44 11.23
C GLY A 288 37.43 3.57 10.58
N LEU A 289 38.11 4.71 10.78
CA LEU A 289 39.50 4.90 10.37
C LEU A 289 40.45 4.18 11.35
N HIS A 290 41.01 3.04 10.92
CA HIS A 290 41.99 2.26 11.68
C HIS A 290 43.19 1.91 10.82
N ASP A 291 44.41 1.91 11.33
CA ASP A 291 45.59 1.59 10.51
C ASP A 291 45.48 0.25 9.75
N ILE A 292 45.98 0.23 8.52
CA ILE A 292 46.01 -0.96 7.66
C ILE A 292 47.43 -1.50 7.63
N THR A 293 47.58 -2.81 7.85
CA THR A 293 48.84 -3.51 7.57
C THR A 293 48.66 -4.43 6.37
N ILE A 294 49.51 -4.28 5.37
CA ILE A 294 49.58 -5.17 4.20
C ILE A 294 50.98 -5.70 3.97
N THR A 295 51.10 -6.81 3.27
CA THR A 295 52.38 -7.28 2.75
C THR A 295 52.66 -6.66 1.37
N VAL A 296 53.94 -6.51 1.02
CA VAL A 296 54.36 -6.06 -0.33
C VAL A 296 53.56 -6.79 -1.42
N GLY A 297 52.93 -6.00 -2.31
CA GLY A 297 52.12 -6.47 -3.45
C GLY A 297 50.61 -6.57 -3.19
N ASP A 298 50.17 -6.66 -1.93
CA ASP A 298 48.74 -6.82 -1.57
C ASP A 298 47.88 -5.66 -2.04
N THR A 299 46.63 -5.92 -2.40
CA THR A 299 45.62 -4.90 -2.72
C THR A 299 45.04 -4.26 -1.46
N ILE A 300 44.61 -2.99 -1.57
CA ILE A 300 44.00 -2.23 -0.48
C ILE A 300 42.68 -1.62 -0.97
N SER A 301 41.64 -1.71 -0.15
CA SER A 301 40.40 -0.94 -0.32
C SER A 301 40.33 0.17 0.73
N TYR A 302 40.64 1.40 0.33
CA TYR A 302 40.77 2.52 1.27
C TYR A 302 39.44 2.99 1.86
N LYS A 303 38.31 2.78 1.17
CA LYS A 303 36.98 3.17 1.66
C LYS A 303 36.32 2.11 2.55
N SER A 304 36.89 0.91 2.65
CA SER A 304 36.28 -0.20 3.38
C SER A 304 36.19 0.10 4.88
N GLY A 305 34.97 0.03 5.42
CA GLY A 305 34.68 0.24 6.84
C GLY A 305 34.73 1.70 7.30
N VAL A 306 34.91 2.66 6.38
CA VAL A 306 34.95 4.10 6.70
C VAL A 306 33.58 4.71 6.43
N THR A 307 33.03 5.39 7.43
CA THR A 307 31.80 6.16 7.32
C THR A 307 32.06 7.62 7.67
N VAL A 308 31.19 8.50 7.20
CA VAL A 308 31.17 9.91 7.57
C VAL A 308 29.74 10.28 7.95
N SER A 309 29.59 11.11 8.98
CA SER A 309 28.30 11.58 9.48
C SER A 309 28.40 13.04 9.89
N ASP A 310 27.27 13.73 9.90
CA ASP A 310 27.21 15.16 10.22
C ASP A 310 25.93 15.48 11.03
N ASN A 311 25.91 16.63 11.73
CA ASN A 311 24.77 17.07 12.53
C ASN A 311 23.51 17.32 11.67
N SER A 312 23.69 17.65 10.38
CA SER A 312 22.61 17.97 9.45
C SER A 312 21.89 16.72 8.94
N GLY A 313 22.44 15.54 9.21
CA GLY A 313 21.89 14.24 8.80
C GLY A 313 21.94 13.99 7.30
N GLU A 314 22.73 14.76 6.55
CA GLU A 314 22.90 14.52 5.12
C GLU A 314 23.86 13.35 4.81
N ASP A 315 23.68 12.74 3.64
CA ASP A 315 24.58 11.69 3.15
C ASP A 315 25.81 12.33 2.49
N ILE A 316 26.96 12.25 3.16
CA ILE A 316 28.21 12.89 2.70
C ILE A 316 29.11 11.89 2.00
N GLU A 317 29.54 12.22 0.77
CA GLU A 317 30.60 11.50 0.07
C GLU A 317 31.98 12.02 0.50
N PHE A 318 32.95 11.11 0.59
CA PHE A 318 34.34 11.48 0.92
C PHE A 318 35.34 11.03 -0.15
N THR A 319 36.43 11.77 -0.22
CA THR A 319 37.55 11.52 -1.12
C THR A 319 38.75 10.95 -0.35
N VAL A 320 39.61 10.23 -1.07
CA VAL A 320 40.79 9.57 -0.50
C VAL A 320 42.00 9.88 -1.36
N ASP A 321 43.03 10.51 -0.78
CA ASP A 321 44.35 10.67 -1.39
C ASP A 321 45.33 9.64 -0.80
N ALA A 322 45.62 8.63 -1.61
CA ALA A 322 46.60 7.58 -1.33
C ALA A 322 47.80 7.62 -2.31
N SER A 323 48.02 8.76 -2.98
CA SER A 323 49.06 8.91 -4.01
C SER A 323 50.48 8.62 -3.51
N ALA A 324 50.73 8.85 -2.23
CA ALA A 324 52.01 8.57 -1.57
C ALA A 324 52.24 7.08 -1.25
N VAL A 325 51.21 6.23 -1.29
CA VAL A 325 51.31 4.82 -0.88
C VAL A 325 52.02 3.99 -1.95
N ASN A 326 53.21 3.47 -1.64
CA ASN A 326 53.90 2.50 -2.49
C ASN A 326 53.75 1.08 -1.93
N ARG A 327 52.78 0.34 -2.48
CA ARG A 327 52.46 -1.05 -2.08
C ARG A 327 53.56 -2.06 -2.40
N ASN A 328 54.54 -1.69 -3.24
CA ASN A 328 55.63 -2.57 -3.66
C ASN A 328 56.91 -2.36 -2.85
N LYS A 329 56.88 -1.47 -1.85
CA LYS A 329 58.03 -1.16 -1.02
C LYS A 329 57.60 -1.16 0.45
N ALA A 330 58.34 -1.92 1.27
CA ALA A 330 58.10 -1.91 2.71
C ALA A 330 58.33 -0.50 3.28
N GLY A 331 57.40 -0.05 4.11
CA GLY A 331 57.38 1.30 4.65
C GLY A 331 56.03 1.67 5.25
N THR A 332 55.97 2.85 5.83
CA THR A 332 54.77 3.41 6.44
C THR A 332 54.34 4.62 5.62
N TYR A 333 53.08 4.64 5.18
CA TYR A 333 52.52 5.65 4.29
C TYR A 333 51.27 6.27 4.92
N LYS A 334 51.09 7.57 4.75
CA LYS A 334 49.86 8.26 5.17
C LYS A 334 48.88 8.34 4.00
N VAL A 335 47.60 8.15 4.31
CA VAL A 335 46.46 8.34 3.41
C VAL A 335 45.59 9.43 3.99
N LYS A 336 45.21 10.42 3.18
CA LYS A 336 44.35 11.53 3.58
C LYS A 336 42.90 11.27 3.14
N TYR A 337 41.97 11.49 4.05
CA TYR A 337 40.53 11.43 3.81
C TYR A 337 39.97 12.84 3.94
N THR A 338 39.10 13.23 3.01
CA THR A 338 38.48 14.57 3.01
C THR A 338 36.99 14.45 2.71
N ALA A 339 36.17 15.04 3.58
CA ALA A 339 34.73 15.17 3.42
C ALA A 339 34.34 16.64 3.50
N VAL A 340 33.37 17.04 2.69
CA VAL A 340 32.82 18.40 2.64
C VAL A 340 31.31 18.26 2.62
N ASP A 341 30.63 18.91 3.55
CA ASP A 341 29.16 18.93 3.60
C ASP A 341 28.56 19.94 2.59
N SER A 342 27.23 20.03 2.55
CA SER A 342 26.52 20.97 1.69
C SER A 342 26.66 22.44 2.12
N SER A 343 26.98 22.67 3.40
CA SER A 343 27.22 23.99 4.02
C SER A 343 28.63 24.52 3.75
N GLY A 344 29.54 23.68 3.26
CA GLY A 344 30.93 23.97 2.98
C GLY A 344 31.89 23.69 4.13
N ASN A 345 31.43 23.11 5.25
CA ASN A 345 32.34 22.70 6.32
C ASN A 345 33.15 21.48 5.87
N THR A 346 34.43 21.46 6.24
CA THR A 346 35.40 20.48 5.74
C THR A 346 36.05 19.72 6.87
N ALA A 347 36.10 18.40 6.74
CA ALA A 347 36.80 17.50 7.64
C ALA A 347 37.95 16.79 6.92
N GLU A 348 39.12 16.76 7.58
CA GLU A 348 40.30 16.06 7.08
C GLU A 348 40.84 15.11 8.13
N GLU A 349 40.97 13.83 7.76
CA GLU A 349 41.49 12.79 8.64
C GLU A 349 42.55 11.93 7.96
N TYR A 350 43.36 11.25 8.77
CA TYR A 350 44.50 10.48 8.27
C TYR A 350 44.49 9.05 8.77
N ARG A 351 44.88 8.13 7.88
CA ARG A 351 45.09 6.71 8.17
C ARG A 351 46.53 6.32 7.84
N THR A 352 47.11 5.42 8.64
CA THR A 352 48.42 4.85 8.33
C THR A 352 48.27 3.53 7.59
N VAL A 353 49.04 3.36 6.52
CA VAL A 353 49.21 2.11 5.79
C VAL A 353 50.64 1.62 6.01
N ILE A 354 50.76 0.46 6.65
CA ILE A 354 52.03 -0.20 6.95
C ILE A 354 52.21 -1.32 5.92
N VAL A 355 53.21 -1.16 5.05
CA VAL A 355 53.62 -2.19 4.09
C VAL A 355 54.80 -2.94 4.70
N ILE A 356 54.60 -4.22 5.03
CA ILE A 356 55.65 -5.08 5.58
C ILE A 356 56.30 -5.93 4.50
N LYS A 357 57.55 -6.34 4.72
CA LYS A 357 58.24 -7.28 3.85
C LYS A 357 57.51 -8.63 3.82
N LEU A 358 57.51 -9.28 2.67
CA LEU A 358 57.04 -10.65 2.53
C LEU A 358 57.97 -11.60 3.31
N SER A 359 57.43 -12.33 4.29
CA SER A 359 58.17 -13.38 4.99
C SER A 359 58.08 -14.71 4.25
N ILE A 360 59.18 -15.47 4.23
CA ILE A 360 59.24 -16.81 3.63
C ILE A 360 58.19 -17.72 4.27
N GLU A 361 58.09 -17.68 5.60
CA GLU A 361 57.16 -18.49 6.39
C GLU A 361 55.69 -18.26 6.00
N LYS A 362 55.30 -17.02 5.67
CA LYS A 362 53.95 -16.71 5.16
C LYS A 362 53.69 -17.41 3.83
N VAL A 363 54.64 -17.34 2.90
CA VAL A 363 54.50 -17.97 1.58
C VAL A 363 54.48 -19.48 1.71
N GLU A 364 55.35 -20.07 2.54
CA GLU A 364 55.36 -21.51 2.81
C GLU A 364 54.04 -21.99 3.41
N GLY A 365 53.46 -21.23 4.35
CA GLY A 365 52.12 -21.52 4.89
C GLY A 365 51.03 -21.50 3.81
N MET A 366 51.02 -20.49 2.93
CA MET A 366 50.08 -20.41 1.81
C MET A 366 50.26 -21.57 0.82
N ILE A 367 51.50 -21.96 0.54
CA ILE A 367 51.83 -23.11 -0.31
C ILE A 367 51.33 -24.41 0.33
N ALA A 368 51.53 -24.59 1.64
CA ALA A 368 51.05 -25.75 2.37
C ALA A 368 49.52 -25.87 2.33
N ASP A 369 48.83 -24.75 2.57
CA ASP A 369 47.37 -24.70 2.52
C ASP A 369 46.82 -24.90 1.10
N LEU A 370 47.54 -24.42 0.08
CA LEU A 370 47.20 -24.71 -1.30
C LEU A 370 47.41 -26.18 -1.64
N ALA A 371 48.55 -26.76 -1.25
CA ALA A 371 48.89 -28.16 -1.50
C ALA A 371 47.79 -29.09 -0.96
N LYS A 372 47.35 -28.89 0.29
CA LYS A 372 46.22 -29.64 0.90
C LYS A 372 44.92 -29.57 0.10
N LYS A 373 44.68 -28.49 -0.66
CA LYS A 373 43.46 -28.31 -1.47
C LYS A 373 43.54 -29.01 -2.82
N ILE A 374 44.74 -29.22 -3.37
CA ILE A 374 44.93 -29.69 -4.75
C ILE A 374 45.43 -31.13 -4.84
N VAL A 375 46.05 -31.66 -3.77
CA VAL A 375 46.56 -33.03 -3.68
C VAL A 375 46.13 -33.72 -2.39
N ASN A 376 46.28 -35.04 -2.30
CA ASN A 376 46.13 -35.82 -1.08
C ASN A 376 47.26 -36.85 -0.93
N ASP A 377 47.39 -37.42 0.27
CA ASP A 377 48.49 -38.33 0.63
C ASP A 377 48.47 -39.66 -0.13
N GLY A 378 47.30 -40.09 -0.62
CA GLY A 378 47.14 -41.31 -1.41
C GLY A 378 47.55 -41.18 -2.89
N MET A 379 47.85 -39.97 -3.36
CA MET A 379 48.28 -39.74 -4.74
C MET A 379 49.75 -40.10 -4.96
N THR A 380 50.07 -40.64 -6.14
CA THR A 380 51.46 -40.80 -6.58
C THR A 380 52.10 -39.43 -6.91
N ASN A 381 53.42 -39.33 -7.04
CA ASN A 381 54.04 -38.05 -7.40
C ASN A 381 53.63 -37.63 -8.81
N ASP A 382 53.50 -38.55 -9.75
CA ASP A 382 53.00 -38.27 -11.11
C ASP A 382 51.62 -37.59 -11.07
N GLU A 383 50.71 -38.08 -10.23
CA GLU A 383 49.38 -37.50 -10.04
C GLU A 383 49.44 -36.11 -9.38
N LYS A 384 50.28 -35.95 -8.36
CA LYS A 384 50.52 -34.66 -7.68
C LYS A 384 51.07 -33.62 -8.65
N ILE A 385 52.07 -33.97 -9.45
CA ILE A 385 52.68 -33.09 -10.46
C ILE A 385 51.62 -32.64 -11.47
N LYS A 386 50.80 -33.57 -11.97
CA LYS A 386 49.71 -33.24 -12.89
C LYS A 386 48.68 -32.30 -12.25
N LYS A 387 48.34 -32.47 -10.97
CA LYS A 387 47.41 -31.57 -10.26
C LYS A 387 47.97 -30.16 -10.12
N ILE A 388 49.25 -30.05 -9.73
CA ILE A 388 49.95 -28.75 -9.61
C ILE A 388 50.00 -28.05 -10.96
N TRP A 389 50.42 -28.76 -12.00
CA TRP A 389 50.49 -28.24 -13.37
C TRP A 389 49.13 -27.71 -13.84
N ASN A 390 48.06 -28.47 -13.60
CA ASN A 390 46.69 -28.05 -13.95
C ASN A 390 46.26 -26.81 -13.15
N TYR A 391 46.54 -26.78 -11.85
CA TYR A 391 46.15 -25.68 -10.98
C TYR A 391 46.80 -24.37 -11.43
N THR A 392 48.14 -24.35 -11.56
CA THR A 392 48.88 -23.12 -11.89
C THR A 392 48.48 -22.61 -13.27
N ARG A 393 48.32 -23.50 -14.25
CA ARG A 393 47.85 -23.17 -15.59
C ARG A 393 46.44 -22.57 -15.65
N LEU A 394 45.53 -23.00 -14.78
CA LEU A 394 44.13 -22.55 -14.76
C LEU A 394 43.90 -21.33 -13.89
N LYS A 395 44.68 -21.18 -12.83
CA LYS A 395 44.47 -20.14 -11.81
C LYS A 395 45.33 -18.91 -12.00
N ILE A 396 46.42 -19.02 -12.75
CA ILE A 396 47.26 -17.88 -13.09
C ILE A 396 46.94 -17.48 -14.52
N LYS A 397 46.67 -16.19 -14.74
CA LYS A 397 46.52 -15.58 -16.06
C LYS A 397 47.86 -15.03 -16.51
N TYR A 398 48.26 -15.31 -17.75
CA TYR A 398 49.47 -14.72 -18.31
C TYR A 398 49.29 -13.22 -18.57
N THR A 399 50.08 -12.38 -17.89
CA THR A 399 50.07 -10.91 -17.98
C THR A 399 51.37 -10.34 -18.57
N GLY A 400 52.42 -11.16 -18.68
CA GLY A 400 53.74 -10.74 -19.15
C GLY A 400 54.52 -9.87 -18.16
N ARG A 401 54.05 -9.74 -16.91
CA ARG A 401 54.71 -8.99 -15.85
C ARG A 401 54.79 -9.82 -14.58
N SER A 402 55.97 -9.80 -13.97
CA SER A 402 56.26 -10.28 -12.62
C SER A 402 57.47 -9.51 -12.09
N THR A 403 57.60 -9.40 -10.77
CA THR A 403 58.71 -8.65 -10.15
C THR A 403 60.06 -9.38 -10.35
N LYS A 404 60.05 -10.70 -10.59
CA LYS A 404 61.23 -11.57 -10.83
C LYS A 404 62.37 -11.39 -9.83
N SER A 405 62.07 -11.02 -8.58
CA SER A 405 63.10 -10.86 -7.54
C SER A 405 63.60 -12.21 -7.03
N ASP A 406 62.67 -13.12 -6.73
CA ASP A 406 62.90 -14.45 -6.17
C ASP A 406 61.62 -15.30 -6.29
N VAL A 407 61.76 -16.62 -6.05
CA VAL A 407 60.66 -17.57 -6.19
C VAL A 407 59.54 -17.39 -5.15
N TYR A 408 59.83 -16.89 -3.94
CA TYR A 408 58.79 -16.66 -2.92
C TYR A 408 57.93 -15.46 -3.26
N THR A 409 58.55 -14.36 -3.67
CA THR A 409 57.83 -13.16 -4.14
C THR A 409 56.98 -13.46 -5.37
N ALA A 410 57.56 -14.14 -6.37
CA ALA A 410 56.83 -14.48 -7.59
C ALA A 410 55.66 -15.45 -7.33
N ALA A 411 55.84 -16.45 -6.46
CA ALA A 411 54.76 -17.34 -6.06
C ALA A 411 53.64 -16.60 -5.30
N TYR A 412 54.02 -15.71 -4.38
CA TYR A 412 53.06 -14.88 -3.64
C TYR A 412 52.21 -14.00 -4.57
N GLU A 413 52.84 -13.35 -5.56
CA GLU A 413 52.14 -12.59 -6.60
C GLU A 413 51.14 -13.47 -7.37
N GLY A 414 51.55 -14.67 -7.77
CA GLY A 414 50.68 -15.62 -8.46
C GLY A 414 49.46 -16.03 -7.63
N MET A 415 49.63 -16.29 -6.34
CA MET A 415 48.54 -16.68 -5.43
C MET A 415 47.58 -15.52 -5.10
N THR A 416 48.10 -14.31 -4.95
CA THR A 416 47.31 -13.16 -4.48
C THR A 416 46.65 -12.38 -5.61
N THR A 417 47.30 -12.27 -6.76
CA THR A 417 46.79 -11.50 -7.90
C THR A 417 46.11 -12.36 -8.95
N GLY A 418 46.39 -13.67 -8.98
CA GLY A 418 45.95 -14.57 -10.04
C GLY A 418 46.57 -14.26 -11.40
N GLY A 419 47.65 -13.47 -11.46
CA GLY A 419 48.32 -13.08 -12.69
C GLY A 419 49.84 -13.14 -12.59
N GLY A 420 50.51 -13.34 -13.72
CA GLY A 420 51.97 -13.36 -13.78
C GLY A 420 52.53 -13.71 -15.16
N ASP A 421 53.82 -14.02 -15.23
CA ASP A 421 54.47 -14.55 -16.43
C ASP A 421 55.18 -15.88 -16.16
N CYS A 422 55.94 -16.39 -17.13
CA CYS A 422 56.59 -17.71 -17.03
C CYS A 422 57.35 -17.93 -15.73
N TYR A 423 58.00 -16.88 -15.18
CA TYR A 423 58.69 -16.97 -13.89
C TYR A 423 57.73 -17.18 -12.72
N THR A 424 56.55 -16.55 -12.74
CA THR A 424 55.48 -16.76 -11.74
C THR A 424 54.93 -18.19 -11.78
N TYR A 425 54.68 -18.76 -12.97
CA TYR A 425 54.24 -20.16 -13.10
C TYR A 425 55.30 -21.12 -12.57
N TYR A 426 56.55 -20.92 -12.99
CA TYR A 426 57.71 -21.68 -12.51
C TYR A 426 57.84 -21.62 -10.98
N ALA A 427 57.83 -20.42 -10.41
CA ALA A 427 57.98 -20.21 -8.97
C ALA A 427 56.89 -20.92 -8.16
N MET A 428 55.63 -20.81 -8.60
CA MET A 428 54.50 -21.52 -7.98
C MET A 428 54.67 -23.03 -8.02
N ASN A 429 55.04 -23.59 -9.17
CA ASN A 429 55.29 -25.03 -9.30
C ASN A 429 56.44 -25.47 -8.40
N THR A 430 57.57 -24.76 -8.43
CA THR A 430 58.76 -25.10 -7.64
C THR A 430 58.49 -25.12 -6.14
N LEU A 431 57.76 -24.15 -5.60
CA LEU A 431 57.45 -24.15 -4.17
C LEU A 431 56.46 -25.27 -3.78
N LEU A 432 55.46 -25.56 -4.62
CA LEU A 432 54.55 -26.69 -4.39
C LEU A 432 55.28 -28.04 -4.44
N PHE A 433 56.17 -28.23 -5.42
CA PHE A 433 56.99 -29.44 -5.52
C PHE A 433 57.91 -29.59 -4.30
N ARG A 434 58.62 -28.52 -3.90
CA ARG A 434 59.47 -28.54 -2.70
C ARG A 434 58.70 -28.87 -1.44
N HIS A 435 57.53 -28.26 -1.25
CA HIS A 435 56.67 -28.52 -0.09
C HIS A 435 56.23 -29.99 -0.01
N LEU A 436 55.99 -30.62 -1.16
CA LEU A 436 55.56 -32.02 -1.26
C LEU A 436 56.73 -33.02 -1.31
N GLY A 437 57.98 -32.56 -1.20
CA GLY A 437 59.17 -33.41 -1.30
C GLY A 437 59.43 -33.97 -2.70
N ILE A 438 58.86 -33.35 -3.75
CA ILE A 438 59.06 -33.73 -5.14
C ILE A 438 60.31 -33.03 -5.66
N GLU A 439 61.32 -33.82 -6.03
CA GLU A 439 62.58 -33.29 -6.54
C GLU A 439 62.36 -32.53 -7.86
N ASN A 440 62.84 -31.28 -7.88
CA ASN A 440 62.72 -30.40 -9.04
C ASN A 440 63.90 -29.42 -9.11
N THR A 441 64.21 -28.98 -10.33
CA THR A 441 65.20 -27.94 -10.58
C THR A 441 64.71 -26.94 -11.63
N GLU A 442 65.33 -25.75 -11.64
CA GLU A 442 65.07 -24.70 -12.62
C GLU A 442 65.55 -25.14 -14.00
N VAL A 443 64.76 -24.86 -15.03
CA VAL A 443 65.24 -24.82 -16.40
C VAL A 443 64.97 -23.45 -16.97
N ARG A 444 65.99 -22.89 -17.61
CA ARG A 444 65.95 -21.58 -18.24
C ARG A 444 66.37 -21.67 -19.70
N ARG A 445 65.68 -20.89 -20.53
CA ARG A 445 66.07 -20.70 -21.92
C ARG A 445 67.41 -19.97 -22.02
N VAL A 446 68.28 -20.43 -22.92
CA VAL A 446 69.66 -19.90 -23.06
C VAL A 446 69.85 -18.96 -24.26
N GLU A 447 69.02 -19.05 -25.30
CA GLU A 447 69.13 -18.21 -26.50
C GLU A 447 67.84 -17.49 -26.89
N GLY A 448 67.96 -16.35 -27.59
CA GLY A 448 66.84 -15.60 -28.15
C GLY A 448 66.47 -14.29 -27.43
N LYS A 449 65.45 -13.58 -27.96
CA LYS A 449 65.07 -12.23 -27.49
C LYS A 449 64.16 -12.22 -26.26
N SER A 450 63.65 -13.37 -25.83
CA SER A 450 62.80 -13.51 -24.64
C SER A 450 63.36 -14.54 -23.68
N ARG A 451 63.10 -14.34 -22.38
CA ARG A 451 63.46 -15.29 -21.32
C ARG A 451 62.28 -16.21 -21.04
N HIS A 452 62.56 -17.48 -20.76
CA HIS A 452 61.54 -18.46 -20.39
C HIS A 452 62.06 -19.35 -19.26
N TRP A 453 61.17 -19.69 -18.33
CA TRP A 453 61.44 -20.51 -17.14
C TRP A 453 60.41 -21.62 -17.03
N TRP A 454 60.89 -22.82 -16.73
CA TRP A 454 60.07 -23.99 -16.44
C TRP A 454 60.82 -24.93 -15.49
N SER A 455 60.23 -26.09 -15.19
CA SER A 455 60.79 -27.03 -14.22
C SER A 455 61.28 -28.31 -14.90
N LEU A 456 62.36 -28.89 -14.39
CA LEU A 456 62.71 -30.30 -14.59
C LEU A 456 62.37 -31.02 -13.28
N VAL A 457 61.60 -32.11 -13.36
CA VAL A 457 60.97 -32.76 -12.19
C VAL A 457 61.15 -34.27 -12.27
N LEU A 458 61.44 -34.92 -11.14
CA LEU A 458 61.55 -36.38 -11.02
C LEU A 458 60.15 -37.02 -10.90
N PHE A 459 59.89 -38.02 -11.74
CA PHE A 459 58.64 -38.79 -11.74
C PHE A 459 58.83 -40.17 -11.09
N ASP A 460 57.74 -40.86 -10.77
CA ASP A 460 57.75 -42.13 -10.03
C ASP A 460 58.43 -43.28 -10.80
N ASP A 461 58.63 -43.14 -12.12
CA ASP A 461 59.39 -44.05 -12.96
C ASP A 461 60.91 -43.90 -12.84
N GLY A 462 61.38 -42.99 -11.98
CA GLY A 462 62.80 -42.71 -11.73
C GLY A 462 63.45 -41.79 -12.75
N LYS A 463 62.69 -41.28 -13.73
CA LYS A 463 63.20 -40.39 -14.77
C LYS A 463 62.77 -38.94 -14.55
N TRP A 464 63.56 -38.04 -15.13
CA TRP A 464 63.30 -36.60 -15.10
C TRP A 464 62.56 -36.14 -16.36
N TYR A 465 61.54 -35.31 -16.18
CA TYR A 465 60.74 -34.76 -17.27
C TYR A 465 60.63 -33.25 -17.16
N PHE A 466 60.47 -32.58 -18.29
CA PHE A 466 60.20 -31.14 -18.33
C PHE A 466 58.72 -30.88 -18.04
N VAL A 467 58.47 -29.94 -17.14
CA VAL A 467 57.13 -29.53 -16.68
C VAL A 467 57.01 -28.02 -16.84
N ASP A 468 56.18 -27.61 -17.80
CA ASP A 468 55.89 -26.21 -18.07
C ASP A 468 54.37 -25.98 -18.05
N SER A 469 53.87 -25.26 -17.05
CA SER A 469 52.46 -24.89 -16.94
C SER A 469 52.14 -23.51 -17.51
N CYS A 470 53.15 -22.77 -17.96
CA CYS A 470 52.97 -21.50 -18.64
C CYS A 470 52.24 -21.73 -19.98
N PRO A 471 51.23 -20.92 -20.32
CA PRO A 471 50.62 -20.97 -21.65
C PRO A 471 51.66 -20.75 -22.75
N LEU A 472 51.71 -21.67 -23.71
CA LEU A 472 52.48 -21.52 -24.94
C LEU A 472 51.94 -20.39 -25.83
N PRO A 473 52.78 -19.80 -26.70
CA PRO A 473 52.33 -18.95 -27.79
C PRO A 473 51.20 -19.61 -28.61
N THR A 474 50.21 -18.80 -28.97
CA THR A 474 48.91 -19.24 -29.51
C THR A 474 48.96 -20.13 -30.77
N PRO A 475 49.93 -20.01 -31.72
CA PRO A 475 49.96 -20.87 -32.91
C PRO A 475 50.23 -22.35 -32.61
N ILE A 476 50.88 -22.67 -31.49
CA ILE A 476 51.43 -24.02 -31.20
C ILE A 476 50.61 -24.76 -30.15
N SER A 477 49.93 -24.00 -29.29
CA SER A 477 49.04 -24.52 -28.25
C SER A 477 47.89 -25.43 -28.74
N GLY A 478 47.58 -25.43 -30.04
CA GLY A 478 46.52 -26.24 -30.66
C GLY A 478 46.95 -27.61 -31.18
N ASN A 479 48.25 -27.85 -31.43
CA ASN A 479 48.73 -29.06 -32.11
C ASN A 479 49.38 -30.10 -31.19
N TYR A 480 49.82 -29.73 -29.99
CA TYR A 480 50.43 -30.65 -29.03
C TYR A 480 49.59 -30.74 -27.76
N ALA A 481 49.18 -31.97 -27.42
CA ALA A 481 48.46 -32.28 -26.20
C ALA A 481 49.31 -31.86 -24.99
N LYS A 482 48.84 -30.80 -24.34
CA LYS A 482 49.42 -30.12 -23.19
C LYS A 482 49.60 -31.11 -22.03
N THR A 483 50.75 -31.75 -21.95
CA THR A 483 51.07 -32.65 -20.85
C THR A 483 52.25 -32.06 -20.10
N GLY A 484 52.05 -31.78 -18.81
CA GLY A 484 53.12 -31.36 -17.89
C GLY A 484 54.12 -32.48 -17.58
N LYS A 485 54.43 -33.35 -18.56
CA LYS A 485 55.38 -34.46 -18.51
C LYS A 485 55.99 -34.60 -19.91
N MET A 486 56.99 -33.78 -20.24
CA MET A 486 57.62 -33.72 -21.57
C MET A 486 59.01 -34.37 -21.56
N THR A 487 59.31 -35.18 -22.58
CA THR A 487 60.64 -35.76 -22.82
C THR A 487 61.52 -34.81 -23.64
N LYS A 488 62.82 -35.13 -23.81
CA LYS A 488 63.69 -34.38 -24.72
C LYS A 488 63.16 -34.36 -26.15
N THR A 489 62.64 -35.47 -26.65
CA THR A 489 62.05 -35.57 -27.99
C THR A 489 60.87 -34.60 -28.14
N ILE A 490 59.99 -34.55 -27.15
CA ILE A 490 58.84 -33.62 -27.16
C ILE A 490 59.33 -32.17 -27.13
N LEU A 491 60.30 -31.85 -26.27
CA LEU A 491 60.85 -30.50 -26.13
C LEU A 491 61.51 -30.01 -27.44
N ARG A 492 62.26 -30.88 -28.11
CA ARG A 492 62.85 -30.62 -29.43
C ARG A 492 61.78 -30.39 -30.50
N GLN A 493 60.76 -31.25 -30.57
CA GLN A 493 59.64 -31.09 -31.51
C GLN A 493 58.92 -29.76 -31.31
N LEU A 494 58.67 -29.35 -30.05
CA LEU A 494 58.06 -28.06 -29.74
C LEU A 494 58.97 -26.90 -30.14
N THR A 495 60.28 -26.99 -29.90
CA THR A 495 61.25 -25.97 -30.31
C THR A 495 61.31 -25.81 -31.83
N GLU A 496 61.37 -26.91 -32.58
CA GLU A 496 61.35 -26.91 -34.05
C GLU A 496 60.05 -26.31 -34.58
N LEU A 497 58.92 -26.61 -33.94
CA LEU A 497 57.63 -26.05 -34.29
C LEU A 497 57.59 -24.53 -34.05
N GLU A 498 58.01 -24.06 -32.87
CA GLU A 498 58.13 -22.63 -32.53
C GLU A 498 59.01 -21.90 -33.55
N ASN A 499 60.16 -22.48 -33.90
CA ASN A 499 61.06 -21.92 -34.90
C ASN A 499 60.38 -21.78 -36.26
N LYS A 500 59.58 -22.77 -36.69
CA LYS A 500 58.84 -22.75 -37.97
C LYS A 500 57.73 -21.70 -38.01
N TYR A 501 57.01 -21.48 -36.90
CA TYR A 501 55.88 -20.55 -36.84
C TYR A 501 56.26 -19.12 -36.44
N SER A 502 57.47 -18.88 -35.91
CA SER A 502 57.96 -17.57 -35.46
C SER A 502 58.27 -16.54 -36.57
N GLY A 503 57.71 -16.73 -37.78
CA GLY A 503 57.92 -15.93 -38.98
C GLY A 503 58.07 -14.43 -38.70
N THR A 504 59.25 -13.92 -39.03
CA THR A 504 59.63 -12.49 -39.17
C THR A 504 59.76 -11.60 -37.92
N GLY A 505 59.83 -12.13 -36.69
CA GLY A 505 60.11 -11.33 -35.48
C GLY A 505 61.19 -11.85 -34.51
N GLY A 506 61.45 -13.16 -34.48
CA GLY A 506 62.47 -13.79 -33.63
C GLY A 506 62.17 -13.82 -32.13
N THR A 507 60.97 -13.40 -31.69
CA THR A 507 60.63 -13.28 -30.26
C THR A 507 60.58 -14.63 -29.54
N PHE A 508 60.15 -15.70 -30.22
CA PHE A 508 59.99 -17.06 -29.66
C PHE A 508 60.94 -18.09 -30.28
N PHE A 509 61.93 -17.66 -31.07
CA PHE A 509 62.93 -18.56 -31.67
C PHE A 509 63.80 -19.22 -30.61
N GLY A 510 63.83 -20.55 -30.54
CA GLY A 510 64.54 -21.31 -29.49
C GLY A 510 63.78 -21.35 -28.17
N TYR A 511 62.44 -21.34 -28.19
CA TYR A 511 61.60 -21.19 -26.98
C TYR A 511 61.94 -22.15 -25.82
N TYR A 512 62.24 -23.42 -26.13
CA TYR A 512 62.68 -24.42 -25.16
C TYR A 512 64.16 -24.79 -25.31
N GLU A 513 64.97 -23.95 -25.94
CA GLU A 513 66.40 -24.19 -26.06
C GLU A 513 67.09 -23.92 -24.71
N TYR A 514 67.74 -24.96 -24.17
CA TYR A 514 68.38 -24.96 -22.87
C TYR A 514 69.78 -25.58 -22.98
N ASP A 515 70.68 -25.20 -22.06
CA ASP A 515 72.04 -25.76 -22.01
C ASP A 515 72.01 -27.14 -21.32
N GLU A 516 72.05 -28.21 -22.12
CA GLU A 516 72.01 -29.59 -21.63
C GLU A 516 73.19 -29.92 -20.71
N SER A 517 74.34 -29.22 -20.83
CA SER A 517 75.53 -29.51 -20.02
C SER A 517 75.30 -29.27 -18.52
N LEU A 518 74.36 -28.38 -18.20
CA LEU A 518 73.93 -28.07 -16.82
C LEU A 518 73.09 -29.17 -16.19
N TYR A 519 72.62 -30.16 -16.97
CA TYR A 519 71.69 -31.20 -16.52
C TYR A 519 72.20 -32.63 -16.74
N THR A 520 73.52 -32.80 -16.97
CA THR A 520 74.14 -34.12 -17.17
C THR A 520 74.02 -35.09 -15.99
N GLY A 521 73.72 -34.57 -14.79
CA GLY A 521 73.48 -35.37 -13.59
C GLY A 521 72.06 -35.94 -13.45
N TYR A 522 71.14 -35.64 -14.38
CA TYR A 522 69.75 -36.07 -14.32
C TYR A 522 69.46 -37.11 -15.42
N ASP A 523 68.84 -38.24 -15.08
CA ASP A 523 68.35 -39.23 -16.05
C ASP A 523 67.07 -38.72 -16.73
N ILE A 524 67.24 -37.80 -17.67
CA ILE A 524 66.13 -37.15 -18.38
C ILE A 524 65.54 -38.11 -19.41
N ALA A 525 64.22 -38.26 -19.40
CA ALA A 525 63.50 -39.09 -20.36
C ALA A 525 63.68 -38.59 -21.81
N GLU A 526 63.99 -39.53 -22.71
CA GLU A 526 64.20 -39.29 -24.14
C GLU A 526 62.88 -39.15 -24.93
#